data_AF-A0A1V5KUQ1-F1
#
_entry.id   AF-A0A1V5KUQ1-F1
#
_cell.length_a   1.000
_cell.length_b   1.000
_cell.length_c   1.000
_cell.angle_alpha   90.00
_cell.angle_beta   90.00
_cell.angle_gamma   90.00
#
_symmetry.space_group_name_H-M   'P 1'
#
loop_
_entity.id
_entity.type
_entity.pdbx_description
1 polymer ?
#
loop_
_entity_poly.entity_id
_entity_poly.type
_entity_poly.pdbx_seq_one_letter_code
_entity_poly.pdbx_strand_id
1 'polypeptide(L)'
;MESWRKWFDLVWAESAPLNERTIGIPHLIPAAGTVEAAEMWRNYAEQCKKHTTTGEVAALTGEKVKISVGTVTGEITIQTSVGKKKQTLSDELALPRMDPLAERISKIYEKGVLVSFSKLSRVPPLDAPIKPEWFGVETLRQVGSISRKTEYRISVLDPKTLRNLENKKQAGPRILRQLSYSLGDNQRWMPYKVIPFFEKELVRVNDEGLEEVIKALRGEPDAFVDAKKNRIVEDANKMYQDFHPGKTLPGKVIECILDNIKERLKRVASGKVIPDLITNRVGFHCR
;
A
#
# COMPACT_ATOMS: atom_id res chain seq x y z
N MET A 1 -17.43 9.23 -5.39
CA MET A 1 -18.37 9.51 -6.50
C MET A 1 -19.76 9.84 -5.95
N GLU A 2 -20.32 9.00 -5.07
CA GLU A 2 -21.64 9.26 -4.45
C GLU A 2 -21.71 10.59 -3.68
N SER A 3 -20.66 10.95 -2.93
CA SER A 3 -20.58 12.25 -2.24
C SER A 3 -20.57 13.45 -3.20
N TRP A 4 -19.98 13.28 -4.40
CA TRP A 4 -20.00 14.30 -5.43
C TRP A 4 -21.38 14.42 -6.05
N ARG A 5 -22.05 13.29 -6.33
CA ARG A 5 -23.43 13.28 -6.84
C ARG A 5 -24.37 14.01 -5.88
N LYS A 6 -24.32 13.67 -4.59
CA LYS A 6 -25.08 14.35 -3.53
C LYS A 6 -24.73 15.84 -3.48
N TRP A 7 -23.46 16.23 -3.48
CA TRP A 7 -23.07 17.64 -3.52
C TRP A 7 -23.61 18.37 -4.76
N PHE A 8 -23.51 17.75 -5.95
CA PHE A 8 -23.96 18.32 -7.20
C PHE A 8 -25.48 18.48 -7.24
N ASP A 9 -26.24 17.47 -6.81
CA ASP A 9 -27.69 17.54 -6.69
C ASP A 9 -28.12 18.65 -5.71
N LEU A 10 -27.35 18.91 -4.65
CA LEU A 10 -27.61 20.00 -3.70
C LEU A 10 -27.41 21.36 -4.36
N VAL A 11 -26.25 21.56 -4.97
CA VAL A 11 -25.88 22.81 -5.64
C VAL A 11 -26.86 23.10 -6.77
N TRP A 12 -27.24 22.08 -7.54
CA TRP A 12 -28.22 22.19 -8.60
C TRP A 12 -29.60 22.56 -8.06
N ALA A 13 -30.07 21.89 -7.01
CA ALA A 13 -31.36 22.20 -6.40
C ALA A 13 -31.43 23.62 -5.81
N GLU A 14 -30.30 24.14 -5.31
CA GLU A 14 -30.20 25.51 -4.78
C GLU A 14 -29.98 26.59 -5.85
N SER A 15 -29.61 26.19 -7.07
CA SER A 15 -29.30 27.12 -8.16
C SER A 15 -30.55 27.82 -8.69
N ALA A 16 -30.39 29.07 -9.10
CA ALA A 16 -31.45 29.82 -9.77
C ALA A 16 -31.39 29.56 -11.30
N PRO A 17 -32.54 29.36 -11.96
CA PRO A 17 -32.58 29.17 -13.41
C PRO A 17 -32.10 30.42 -14.14
N LEU A 18 -31.36 30.23 -15.23
CA LEU A 18 -30.86 31.32 -16.06
C LEU A 18 -32.02 32.00 -16.83
N ASN A 19 -32.26 33.28 -16.56
CA ASN A 19 -33.17 34.16 -17.29
C ASN A 19 -32.47 35.50 -17.59
N GLU A 20 -33.10 36.37 -18.37
CA GLU A 20 -32.52 37.67 -18.79
C GLU A 20 -32.02 38.54 -17.62
N ARG A 21 -32.58 38.37 -16.41
CA ARG A 21 -32.16 39.10 -15.19
C ARG A 21 -31.07 38.40 -14.38
N THR A 22 -31.01 37.07 -14.40
CA THR A 22 -29.95 36.29 -13.71
C THR A 22 -28.72 36.03 -14.60
N ILE A 23 -28.82 36.32 -15.91
CA ILE A 23 -27.71 36.26 -16.88
C ILE A 23 -26.70 37.40 -16.67
N GLY A 24 -27.08 38.47 -15.98
CA GLY A 24 -26.20 39.56 -15.56
C GLY A 24 -25.21 39.14 -14.47
N ILE A 25 -24.47 38.06 -14.69
CA ILE A 25 -23.37 37.62 -13.82
C ILE A 25 -22.36 38.77 -13.83
N PRO A 26 -22.15 39.48 -12.70
CA PRO A 26 -21.15 40.52 -12.65
C PRO A 26 -19.79 39.89 -12.99
N HIS A 27 -18.96 40.61 -13.76
CA HIS A 27 -17.62 40.13 -14.13
C HIS A 27 -16.95 39.52 -12.90
N LEU A 28 -16.71 38.21 -12.96
CA LEU A 28 -16.10 37.43 -11.88
C LEU A 28 -14.64 37.83 -11.75
N ILE A 29 -14.41 39.01 -11.18
CA ILE A 29 -13.13 39.37 -10.60
C ILE A 29 -13.08 38.55 -9.30
N PRO A 30 -12.13 37.63 -9.13
CA PRO A 30 -11.98 36.88 -7.90
C PRO A 30 -11.82 37.89 -6.76
N ALA A 31 -12.85 38.01 -5.92
CA ALA A 31 -12.73 38.89 -4.78
C ALA A 31 -11.62 38.34 -3.88
N ALA A 32 -10.63 39.18 -3.55
CA ALA A 32 -9.77 38.90 -2.40
C ALA A 32 -10.71 38.60 -1.23
N GLY A 33 -10.57 37.45 -0.57
CA GLY A 33 -11.54 36.87 0.38
C GLY A 33 -11.84 37.76 1.59
N THR A 34 -12.53 38.87 1.35
CA THR A 34 -12.91 39.92 2.28
C THR A 34 -14.35 39.67 2.73
N VAL A 35 -14.66 40.13 3.94
CA VAL A 35 -16.00 39.96 4.54
C VAL A 35 -17.07 40.64 3.68
N GLU A 36 -16.78 41.82 3.15
CA GLU A 36 -17.66 42.60 2.27
C GLU A 36 -18.01 41.86 0.97
N ALA A 37 -17.03 41.19 0.35
CA ALA A 37 -17.28 40.38 -0.83
C ALA A 37 -18.18 39.17 -0.54
N ALA A 38 -18.02 38.53 0.62
CA ALA A 38 -18.89 37.44 1.05
C ALA A 38 -20.33 37.91 1.33
N GLU A 39 -20.51 39.15 1.78
CA GLU A 39 -21.83 39.77 1.99
C GLU A 39 -22.48 40.15 0.67
N MET A 40 -21.74 40.76 -0.26
CA MET A 40 -22.22 41.08 -1.61
C MET A 40 -22.66 39.82 -2.36
N TRP A 41 -21.87 38.73 -2.26
CA TRP A 41 -22.23 37.44 -2.84
C TRP A 41 -23.50 36.85 -2.24
N ARG A 42 -23.65 36.90 -0.90
CA ARG A 42 -24.87 36.46 -0.22
C ARG A 42 -26.10 37.26 -0.65
N ASN A 43 -25.98 38.58 -0.76
CA ASN A 43 -27.08 39.45 -1.18
C ASN A 43 -27.49 39.17 -2.64
N TYR A 44 -26.51 39.01 -3.54
CA TYR A 44 -26.77 38.60 -4.93
C TYR A 44 -27.48 37.25 -5.00
N ALA A 45 -26.98 36.23 -4.27
CA ALA A 45 -27.59 34.91 -4.23
C ALA A 45 -29.03 34.94 -3.68
N GLU A 46 -29.29 35.76 -2.65
CA GLU A 46 -30.64 35.98 -2.13
C GLU A 46 -31.55 36.65 -3.16
N GLN A 47 -31.06 37.64 -3.90
CA GLN A 47 -31.83 38.32 -4.95
C GLN A 47 -32.19 37.34 -6.06
N CYS A 48 -31.25 36.52 -6.52
CA CYS A 48 -31.53 35.46 -7.49
C CYS A 48 -32.63 34.51 -6.97
N LYS A 49 -32.58 34.07 -5.70
CA LYS A 49 -33.59 33.19 -5.09
C LYS A 49 -34.96 33.86 -4.92
N LYS A 50 -35.00 35.14 -4.53
CA LYS A 50 -36.23 35.94 -4.41
C LYS A 50 -36.90 36.09 -5.77
N HIS A 51 -36.14 36.35 -6.84
CA HIS A 51 -36.69 36.45 -8.19
C HIS A 51 -37.25 35.11 -8.70
N THR A 52 -36.67 33.97 -8.35
CA THR A 52 -37.28 32.65 -8.64
C THR A 52 -38.64 32.46 -7.93
N THR A 53 -38.85 33.14 -6.81
CA THR A 53 -40.09 33.05 -6.00
C THR A 53 -41.15 34.08 -6.40
N THR A 54 -40.76 35.18 -7.04
CA THR A 54 -41.64 36.35 -7.26
C THR A 54 -41.66 36.88 -8.71
N GLY A 55 -40.87 36.32 -9.64
CA GLY A 55 -40.82 36.77 -11.03
C GLY A 55 -40.73 35.62 -12.01
N GLU A 56 -41.77 35.47 -12.84
CA GLU A 56 -41.86 34.79 -14.15
C GLU A 56 -41.39 33.33 -14.30
N VAL A 57 -40.51 32.79 -13.47
CA VAL A 57 -40.14 31.36 -13.52
C VAL A 57 -41.08 30.47 -12.69
N ALA A 58 -41.90 31.10 -11.82
CA ALA A 58 -43.13 30.50 -11.33
C ALA A 58 -44.10 30.14 -12.47
N ALA A 59 -43.96 30.75 -13.66
CA ALA A 59 -44.80 30.41 -14.81
C ALA A 59 -44.32 29.18 -15.61
N LEU A 60 -43.08 28.71 -15.42
CA LEU A 60 -42.57 27.54 -16.15
C LEU A 60 -42.50 26.25 -15.31
N THR A 61 -42.46 26.32 -13.98
CA THR A 61 -42.62 25.11 -13.13
C THR A 61 -43.43 25.30 -11.84
N GLY A 62 -43.83 26.52 -11.46
CA GLY A 62 -44.95 26.78 -10.53
C GLY A 62 -44.89 26.20 -9.11
N GLU A 63 -43.75 25.75 -8.62
CA GLU A 63 -43.77 24.90 -7.44
C GLU A 63 -42.68 25.28 -6.44
N LYS A 64 -43.07 25.70 -5.22
CA LYS A 64 -42.14 26.02 -4.13
C LYS A 64 -41.41 24.74 -3.75
N VAL A 65 -40.11 24.71 -4.02
CA VAL A 65 -39.25 23.55 -3.74
C VAL A 65 -38.72 23.64 -2.31
N LYS A 66 -39.07 22.67 -1.47
CA LYS A 66 -38.46 22.42 -0.17
C LYS A 66 -37.38 21.35 -0.34
N ILE A 67 -36.12 21.76 -0.17
CA ILE A 67 -34.98 20.86 -0.19
C ILE A 67 -34.82 20.28 1.21
N SER A 68 -34.77 18.94 1.31
CA SER A 68 -34.48 18.24 2.55
C SER A 68 -33.32 17.28 2.35
N VAL A 69 -32.33 17.35 3.24
CA VAL A 69 -31.18 16.45 3.25
C VAL A 69 -31.39 15.42 4.35
N GLY A 70 -31.42 14.14 4.00
CA GLY A 70 -31.53 13.05 4.97
C GLY A 70 -30.34 13.05 5.93
N THR A 71 -30.59 13.14 7.24
CA THR A 71 -29.55 13.28 8.27
C THR A 71 -28.60 12.07 8.38
N VAL A 72 -29.00 10.90 7.89
CA VAL A 72 -28.21 9.66 7.96
C VAL A 72 -27.62 9.25 6.60
N THR A 73 -28.37 9.47 5.52
CA THR A 73 -27.98 9.04 4.16
C THR A 73 -27.33 10.16 3.35
N GLY A 74 -27.54 11.43 3.71
CA GLY A 74 -27.17 12.59 2.91
C GLY A 74 -27.91 12.65 1.57
N GLU A 75 -28.97 11.85 1.39
CA GLU A 75 -29.78 11.88 0.18
C GLU A 75 -30.64 13.14 0.15
N ILE A 76 -30.73 13.74 -1.03
CA ILE A 76 -31.42 15.00 -1.25
C ILE A 76 -32.79 14.67 -1.79
N THR A 77 -33.81 15.01 -1.03
CA THR A 77 -35.19 14.91 -1.49
C THR A 77 -35.68 16.31 -1.80
N ILE A 78 -35.96 16.53 -3.08
CA ILE A 78 -36.57 17.74 -3.60
C ILE A 78 -38.08 17.53 -3.51
N GLN A 79 -38.75 18.16 -2.54
CA GLN A 79 -40.20 18.10 -2.41
C GLN A 79 -40.80 19.40 -2.92
N THR A 80 -41.83 19.31 -3.74
CA THR A 80 -42.60 20.49 -4.12
C THR A 80 -43.80 20.72 -3.20
N SER A 81 -44.40 21.91 -3.27
CA SER A 81 -45.51 22.34 -2.40
C SER A 81 -46.73 21.41 -2.40
N VAL A 82 -46.83 20.50 -3.38
CA VAL A 82 -47.90 19.50 -3.52
C VAL A 82 -47.51 18.13 -2.91
N GLY A 83 -46.35 18.04 -2.24
CA GLY A 83 -45.90 16.80 -1.60
C GLY A 83 -45.37 15.74 -2.58
N LYS A 84 -45.30 16.04 -3.88
CA LYS A 84 -44.66 15.17 -4.88
C LYS A 84 -43.13 15.31 -4.79
N LYS A 85 -42.43 14.17 -4.82
CA LYS A 85 -40.97 14.14 -4.91
C LYS A 85 -40.56 14.44 -6.35
N LYS A 86 -39.84 15.53 -6.57
CA LYS A 86 -39.19 15.83 -7.86
C LYS A 86 -37.93 14.98 -7.96
N GLN A 87 -37.69 14.39 -9.13
CA GLN A 87 -36.45 13.65 -9.41
C GLN A 87 -35.26 14.61 -9.35
N THR A 88 -34.11 14.12 -8.87
CA THR A 88 -32.87 14.90 -8.91
C THR A 88 -32.31 14.92 -10.34
N LEU A 89 -31.50 15.92 -10.70
CA LEU A 89 -30.89 15.97 -12.04
C LEU A 89 -30.06 14.71 -12.31
N SER A 90 -29.39 14.17 -11.28
CA SER A 90 -28.68 12.90 -11.38
C SER A 90 -29.59 11.70 -11.70
N ASP A 91 -30.84 11.73 -11.25
CA ASP A 91 -31.85 10.70 -11.57
C ASP A 91 -32.39 10.87 -12.99
N GLU A 92 -32.62 12.12 -13.42
CA GLU A 92 -33.02 12.45 -14.80
C GLU A 92 -31.95 12.02 -15.82
N LEU A 93 -30.67 12.21 -15.49
CA LEU A 93 -29.53 11.79 -16.30
C LEU A 93 -29.18 10.31 -16.15
N ALA A 94 -29.93 9.55 -15.35
CA ALA A 94 -29.70 8.13 -15.06
C ALA A 94 -28.24 7.83 -14.64
N LEU A 95 -27.63 8.72 -13.83
CA LEU A 95 -26.25 8.53 -13.38
C LEU A 95 -26.12 7.26 -12.53
N PRO A 96 -25.10 6.42 -12.76
CA PRO A 96 -24.89 5.20 -11.98
C PRO A 96 -24.70 5.53 -10.50
N ARG A 97 -25.54 4.94 -9.64
CA ARG A 97 -25.42 5.07 -8.18
C ARG A 97 -24.43 4.03 -7.64
N MET A 98 -23.64 4.42 -6.65
CA MET A 98 -22.85 3.43 -5.92
C MET A 98 -23.78 2.48 -5.17
N ASP A 99 -23.43 1.19 -5.16
CA ASP A 99 -24.07 0.22 -4.27
C ASP A 99 -23.93 0.70 -2.81
N PRO A 100 -25.03 0.76 -2.02
CA PRO A 100 -24.98 1.14 -0.61
C PRO A 100 -23.96 0.32 0.21
N LEU A 101 -23.75 -0.95 -0.13
CA LEU A 101 -22.72 -1.78 0.48
C LEU A 101 -21.32 -1.29 0.10
N ALA A 102 -21.09 -0.94 -1.16
CA ALA A 102 -19.82 -0.38 -1.61
C ALA A 102 -19.51 0.97 -0.93
N GLU A 103 -20.52 1.83 -0.71
CA GLU A 103 -20.33 3.07 0.06
C GLU A 103 -19.89 2.79 1.51
N ARG A 104 -20.56 1.83 2.18
CA ARG A 104 -20.20 1.43 3.55
C ARG A 104 -18.79 0.86 3.64
N ILE A 105 -18.43 -0.01 2.69
CA ILE A 105 -17.09 -0.59 2.60
C ILE A 105 -16.06 0.51 2.32
N SER A 106 -16.33 1.44 1.39
CA SER A 106 -15.44 2.59 1.11
C SER A 106 -15.10 3.37 2.37
N LYS A 107 -16.10 3.71 3.19
CA LYS A 107 -15.90 4.44 4.45
C LYS A 107 -15.05 3.68 5.47
N ILE A 108 -15.04 2.34 5.44
CA ILE A 108 -14.17 1.53 6.29
C ILE A 108 -12.74 1.60 5.75
N TYR A 109 -12.57 1.37 4.46
CA TYR A 109 -11.26 1.35 3.82
C TYR A 109 -10.54 2.70 3.85
N GLU A 110 -11.28 3.81 3.79
CA GLU A 110 -10.79 5.18 3.99
C GLU A 110 -10.11 5.42 5.34
N LYS A 111 -10.36 4.57 6.34
CA LYS A 111 -9.73 4.67 7.67
C LYS A 111 -8.38 3.96 7.76
N GLY A 112 -7.86 3.48 6.64
CA GLY A 112 -6.60 2.77 6.58
C GLY A 112 -5.99 2.73 5.19
N VAL A 113 -5.05 1.82 5.02
CA VAL A 113 -4.26 1.68 3.80
C VAL A 113 -3.93 0.21 3.56
N LEU A 114 -3.74 -0.17 2.30
CA LEU A 114 -3.18 -1.47 1.97
C LEU A 114 -1.69 -1.46 2.23
N VAL A 115 -1.21 -2.53 2.83
CA VAL A 115 0.16 -2.69 3.28
C VAL A 115 0.67 -4.04 2.81
N SER A 116 1.87 -4.05 2.24
CA SER A 116 2.61 -5.26 1.88
C SER A 116 4.11 -5.02 1.96
N PHE A 117 4.91 -6.08 2.08
CA PHE A 117 6.36 -5.97 2.03
C PHE A 117 6.87 -5.99 0.58
N SER A 118 7.78 -5.08 0.27
CA SER A 118 8.44 -5.05 -1.02
C SER A 118 9.32 -6.28 -1.21
N LYS A 119 9.13 -6.95 -2.34
CA LYS A 119 9.97 -8.09 -2.74
C LYS A 119 11.39 -7.66 -3.12
N LEU A 120 11.56 -6.42 -3.58
CA LEU A 120 12.84 -5.90 -4.09
C LEU A 120 13.83 -5.58 -2.95
N SER A 121 13.31 -5.08 -1.83
CA SER A 121 14.08 -4.80 -0.61
C SER A 121 14.34 -6.04 0.23
N ARG A 122 13.89 -7.23 -0.21
CA ARG A 122 14.03 -8.45 0.59
C ARG A 122 15.50 -8.84 0.70
N VAL A 123 15.97 -8.92 1.94
CA VAL A 123 17.28 -9.48 2.25
C VAL A 123 17.28 -10.98 1.96
N PRO A 124 18.21 -11.46 1.10
CA PRO A 124 18.32 -12.87 0.82
C PRO A 124 18.83 -13.64 2.06
N PRO A 125 18.70 -14.97 2.11
CA PRO A 125 19.25 -15.76 3.22
C PRO A 125 20.75 -15.48 3.43
N LEU A 126 21.20 -15.49 4.69
CA LEU A 126 22.60 -15.21 5.03
C LEU A 126 23.51 -16.42 4.76
N ASP A 127 22.96 -17.63 4.82
CA ASP A 127 23.56 -18.82 4.24
C ASP A 127 23.51 -18.74 2.71
N ALA A 128 24.67 -18.87 2.07
CA ALA A 128 24.78 -18.79 0.62
C ALA A 128 24.37 -20.14 0.00
N PRO A 129 23.33 -20.18 -0.85
CA PRO A 129 23.00 -21.37 -1.61
C PRO A 129 24.11 -21.60 -2.64
N ILE A 130 24.59 -22.84 -2.71
CA ILE A 130 25.59 -23.26 -3.69
C ILE A 130 24.92 -24.14 -4.74
N LYS A 131 25.27 -23.89 -6.01
CA LYS A 131 24.79 -24.67 -7.15
C LYS A 131 25.35 -26.10 -7.06
N PRO A 132 24.52 -27.16 -6.99
CA PRO A 132 24.96 -28.55 -7.04
C PRO A 132 25.84 -28.86 -8.26
N GLU A 133 25.62 -28.17 -9.37
CA GLU A 133 26.38 -28.34 -10.61
C GLU A 133 27.86 -27.99 -10.43
N TRP A 134 28.20 -27.11 -9.48
CA TRP A 134 29.59 -26.79 -9.15
C TRP A 134 30.33 -27.99 -8.55
N PHE A 135 29.59 -28.92 -7.94
CA PHE A 135 30.10 -30.19 -7.44
C PHE A 135 29.94 -31.34 -8.46
N GLY A 136 29.44 -31.05 -9.67
CA GLY A 136 29.15 -32.05 -10.70
C GLY A 136 27.88 -32.87 -10.42
N VAL A 137 26.95 -32.34 -9.62
CA VAL A 137 25.69 -33.02 -9.26
C VAL A 137 24.50 -32.27 -9.86
N GLU A 138 23.50 -33.00 -10.34
CA GLU A 138 22.25 -32.41 -10.84
C GLU A 138 21.39 -31.87 -9.68
N THR A 139 20.87 -30.64 -9.83
CA THR A 139 19.92 -30.05 -8.87
C THR A 139 18.64 -30.88 -8.75
N LEU A 140 18.10 -31.35 -9.88
CA LEU A 140 16.90 -32.19 -9.92
C LEU A 140 17.15 -33.36 -10.85
N ARG A 141 16.98 -34.58 -10.34
CA ARG A 141 17.02 -35.80 -11.13
C ARG A 141 15.71 -36.53 -10.97
N GLN A 142 15.01 -36.79 -12.06
CA GLN A 142 13.76 -37.57 -12.06
C GLN A 142 13.94 -38.86 -12.84
N VAL A 143 13.51 -39.97 -12.25
CA VAL A 143 13.51 -41.30 -12.87
C VAL A 143 12.12 -41.90 -12.63
N GLY A 144 11.30 -41.93 -13.69
CA GLY A 144 9.90 -42.32 -13.59
C GLY A 144 9.13 -41.43 -12.61
N SER A 145 8.49 -42.07 -11.61
CA SER A 145 7.75 -41.38 -10.55
C SER A 145 8.62 -40.88 -9.38
N ILE A 146 9.91 -41.23 -9.36
CA ILE A 146 10.82 -40.86 -8.27
C ILE A 146 11.62 -39.63 -8.68
N SER A 147 11.70 -38.63 -7.80
CA SER A 147 12.55 -37.46 -7.98
C SER A 147 13.51 -37.29 -6.80
N ARG A 148 14.75 -36.86 -7.11
CA ARG A 148 15.78 -36.48 -6.15
C ARG A 148 16.11 -35.01 -6.38
N LYS A 149 15.98 -34.20 -5.32
CA LYS A 149 16.39 -32.79 -5.31
C LYS A 149 17.61 -32.63 -4.41
N THR A 150 18.67 -32.01 -4.94
CA THR A 150 19.90 -31.74 -4.20
C THR A 150 20.03 -30.24 -3.95
N GLU A 151 20.30 -29.83 -2.71
CA GLU A 151 20.54 -28.43 -2.35
C GLU A 151 21.78 -28.34 -1.46
N TYR A 152 22.73 -27.47 -1.80
CA TYR A 152 23.88 -27.16 -0.96
C TYR A 152 23.77 -25.74 -0.42
N ARG A 153 24.22 -25.55 0.82
CA ARG A 153 24.34 -24.23 1.45
C ARG A 153 25.62 -24.16 2.25
N ILE A 154 26.21 -22.98 2.25
CA ILE A 154 27.36 -22.66 3.09
C ILE A 154 27.02 -21.50 4.01
N SER A 155 27.40 -21.65 5.27
CA SER A 155 27.28 -20.59 6.26
C SER A 155 28.63 -20.32 6.91
N VAL A 156 28.93 -19.04 7.07
CA VAL A 156 30.06 -18.55 7.86
C VAL A 156 29.65 -18.14 9.27
N LEU A 157 28.34 -17.99 9.51
CA LEU A 157 27.76 -17.71 10.81
C LEU A 157 27.38 -19.02 11.51
N ASP A 158 27.43 -19.02 12.84
CA ASP A 158 27.00 -20.17 13.62
C ASP A 158 25.48 -20.41 13.49
N PRO A 159 25.01 -21.67 13.63
CA PRO A 159 23.60 -22.00 13.44
C PRO A 159 22.65 -21.25 14.37
N LYS A 160 23.10 -20.87 15.58
CA LYS A 160 22.27 -20.16 16.55
C LYS A 160 22.04 -18.72 16.10
N THR A 161 23.09 -18.02 15.70
CA THR A 161 23.02 -16.66 15.14
C THR A 161 22.16 -16.64 13.88
N LEU A 162 22.36 -17.57 12.95
CA LEU A 162 21.53 -17.66 11.74
C LEU A 162 20.04 -17.80 12.08
N ARG A 163 19.70 -18.68 13.03
CA ARG A 163 18.32 -18.91 13.45
C ARG A 163 17.70 -17.66 14.06
N ASN A 164 18.45 -16.93 14.87
CA ASN A 164 17.98 -15.69 15.48
C ASN A 164 17.73 -14.61 14.42
N LEU A 165 18.65 -14.43 13.48
CA LEU A 165 18.52 -13.45 12.39
C LEU A 165 17.34 -13.77 11.47
N GLU A 166 17.13 -15.05 11.12
CA GLU A 166 15.94 -15.44 10.37
C GLU A 166 14.66 -15.22 11.19
N ASN A 167 14.68 -15.45 12.51
CA ASN A 167 13.54 -15.12 13.37
C ASN A 167 13.19 -13.63 13.36
N LYS A 168 14.19 -12.73 13.38
CA LYS A 168 14.02 -11.27 13.27
C LYS A 168 13.44 -10.89 11.91
N LYS A 169 13.94 -11.46 10.81
CA LYS A 169 13.38 -11.25 9.47
C LYS A 169 11.92 -11.71 9.36
N GLN A 170 11.57 -12.81 10.04
CA GLN A 170 10.19 -13.31 10.11
C GLN A 170 9.31 -12.56 11.12
N ALA A 171 9.87 -11.65 11.94
CA ALA A 171 9.08 -10.86 12.87
C ALA A 171 8.26 -9.79 12.15
N GLY A 172 8.79 -9.15 11.09
CA GLY A 172 8.03 -8.17 10.28
C GLY A 172 6.69 -8.72 9.77
N PRO A 173 6.65 -9.87 9.06
CA PRO A 173 5.41 -10.53 8.67
C PRO A 173 4.52 -10.95 9.85
N ARG A 174 5.08 -11.31 11.00
CA ARG A 174 4.32 -11.64 12.21
C ARG A 174 3.60 -10.42 12.78
N ILE A 175 4.32 -9.31 12.96
CA ILE A 175 3.77 -8.04 13.44
C ILE A 175 2.70 -7.54 12.46
N LEU A 176 2.99 -7.61 11.16
CA LEU A 176 2.03 -7.22 10.12
C LEU A 176 0.75 -8.03 10.25
N ARG A 177 0.82 -9.36 10.46
CA ARG A 177 -0.38 -10.19 10.68
C ARG A 177 -1.17 -9.82 11.94
N GLN A 178 -0.52 -9.37 13.00
CA GLN A 178 -1.16 -8.99 14.25
C GLN A 178 -1.84 -7.63 14.18
N LEU A 179 -1.26 -6.69 13.42
CA LEU A 179 -1.70 -5.30 13.35
C LEU A 179 -2.51 -4.96 12.08
N SER A 180 -2.88 -5.96 11.27
CA SER A 180 -3.62 -5.75 10.03
C SER A 180 -4.55 -6.91 9.68
N TYR A 181 -5.51 -6.63 8.80
CA TYR A 181 -6.50 -7.59 8.32
C TYR A 181 -6.13 -8.12 6.94
N SER A 182 -6.22 -9.44 6.75
CA SER A 182 -5.90 -10.08 5.47
C SER A 182 -6.98 -9.82 4.44
N LEU A 183 -6.59 -9.41 3.22
CA LEU A 183 -7.53 -9.21 2.10
C LEU A 183 -7.33 -10.18 0.94
N GLY A 184 -6.21 -10.91 0.91
CA GLY A 184 -5.84 -11.82 -0.19
C GLY A 184 -4.50 -11.44 -0.80
N ASP A 185 -3.86 -12.36 -1.52
CA ASP A 185 -2.62 -12.13 -2.29
C ASP A 185 -1.48 -11.40 -1.55
N ASN A 186 -1.29 -11.71 -0.27
CA ASN A 186 -0.35 -11.04 0.64
C ASN A 186 -0.59 -9.53 0.86
N GLN A 187 -1.70 -9.00 0.37
CA GLN A 187 -2.17 -7.66 0.71
C GLN A 187 -2.96 -7.69 2.01
N ARG A 188 -2.70 -6.70 2.85
CA ARG A 188 -3.39 -6.54 4.13
C ARG A 188 -3.80 -5.10 4.32
N TRP A 189 -4.95 -4.88 4.93
CA TRP A 189 -5.42 -3.54 5.28
C TRP A 189 -5.07 -3.21 6.72
N MET A 190 -4.45 -2.05 6.91
CA MET A 190 -4.01 -1.55 8.21
C MET A 190 -4.70 -0.22 8.51
N PRO A 191 -5.35 -0.05 9.67
CA PRO A 191 -5.92 1.23 10.09
C PRO A 191 -4.82 2.29 10.29
N TYR A 192 -5.08 3.55 9.91
CA TYR A 192 -4.11 4.64 10.08
C TYR A 192 -3.64 4.82 11.52
N LYS A 193 -4.53 4.60 12.49
CA LYS A 193 -4.21 4.71 13.92
C LYS A 193 -3.15 3.69 14.39
N VAL A 194 -3.01 2.57 13.69
CA VAL A 194 -2.10 1.49 14.06
C VAL A 194 -0.72 1.64 13.40
N ILE A 195 -0.65 2.38 12.28
CA ILE A 195 0.61 2.57 11.50
C ILE A 195 1.77 3.05 12.37
N PRO A 196 1.63 4.07 13.24
CA PRO A 196 2.77 4.54 14.05
C PRO A 196 3.33 3.46 14.99
N PHE A 197 2.47 2.60 15.53
CA PHE A 197 2.88 1.49 16.39
C PHE A 197 3.57 0.39 15.59
N PHE A 198 3.06 0.11 14.39
CA PHE A 198 3.66 -0.84 13.46
C PHE A 198 5.06 -0.39 13.04
N GLU A 199 5.21 0.85 12.60
CA GLU A 199 6.50 1.42 12.18
C GLU A 199 7.52 1.43 13.32
N LYS A 200 7.10 1.84 14.53
CA LYS A 200 7.96 1.82 15.72
C LYS A 200 8.47 0.40 16.03
N GLU A 201 7.60 -0.59 15.92
CA GLU A 201 7.97 -1.99 16.18
C GLU A 201 8.88 -2.56 15.08
N LEU A 202 8.66 -2.17 13.81
CA LEU A 202 9.56 -2.54 12.72
C LEU A 202 10.97 -1.96 12.92
N VAL A 203 11.07 -0.69 13.34
CA VAL A 203 12.35 -0.04 13.64
C VAL A 203 13.05 -0.79 14.78
N ARG A 204 12.36 -1.05 15.90
CA ARG A 204 12.93 -1.79 17.04
C ARG A 204 13.49 -3.15 16.62
N VAL A 205 12.72 -3.94 15.87
CA VAL A 205 13.16 -5.27 15.42
C VAL A 205 14.30 -5.19 14.41
N ASN A 206 14.29 -4.16 13.54
CA ASN A 206 15.37 -3.94 12.59
C ASN A 206 16.68 -3.62 13.31
N ASP A 207 16.64 -2.72 14.30
CA ASP A 207 17.81 -2.31 15.07
C ASP A 207 18.38 -3.49 15.87
N GLU A 208 17.53 -4.26 16.54
CA GLU A 208 17.93 -5.50 17.23
C GLU A 208 18.56 -6.52 16.27
N GLY A 209 18.05 -6.62 15.04
CA GLY A 209 18.62 -7.48 14.01
C GLY A 209 19.99 -7.00 13.54
N LEU A 210 20.18 -5.69 13.36
CA LEU A 210 21.46 -5.10 12.97
C LEU A 210 22.50 -5.23 14.08
N GLU A 211 22.13 -5.00 15.34
CA GLU A 211 23.01 -5.24 16.49
C GLU A 211 23.49 -6.70 16.54
N GLU A 212 22.61 -7.67 16.28
CA GLU A 212 22.97 -9.08 16.25
C GLU A 212 23.95 -9.40 15.10
N VAL A 213 23.78 -8.78 13.93
CA VAL A 213 24.71 -8.90 12.80
C VAL A 213 26.07 -8.31 13.15
N ILE A 214 26.11 -7.09 13.68
CA ILE A 214 27.36 -6.41 14.06
C ILE A 214 28.12 -7.22 15.11
N LYS A 215 27.40 -7.73 16.12
CA LYS A 215 27.97 -8.58 17.17
C LYS A 215 28.54 -9.90 16.64
N ALA A 216 27.89 -10.47 15.63
CA ALA A 216 28.34 -11.71 15.00
C ALA A 216 29.58 -11.51 14.12
N LEU A 217 29.62 -10.41 13.35
CA LEU A 217 30.74 -10.11 12.45
C LEU A 217 31.99 -9.63 13.18
N ARG A 218 31.83 -8.88 14.29
CA ARG A 218 32.95 -8.28 15.06
C ARG A 218 33.91 -7.46 14.18
N GLY A 219 33.40 -6.79 13.17
CA GLY A 219 34.17 -6.02 12.21
C GLY A 219 33.53 -6.00 10.83
N GLU A 220 34.33 -5.64 9.83
CA GLU A 220 33.89 -5.55 8.43
C GLU A 220 33.55 -6.92 7.83
N PRO A 221 32.47 -7.03 7.02
CA PRO A 221 32.07 -8.28 6.37
C PRO A 221 33.19 -8.98 5.59
N ASP A 222 34.00 -8.21 4.86
CA ASP A 222 35.10 -8.78 4.06
C ASP A 222 36.16 -9.43 4.93
N ALA A 223 36.61 -8.71 5.96
CA ALA A 223 37.59 -9.21 6.92
C ALA A 223 37.08 -10.45 7.66
N PHE A 224 35.79 -10.49 8.00
CA PHE A 224 35.17 -11.66 8.62
C PHE A 224 35.19 -12.89 7.70
N VAL A 225 34.85 -12.72 6.42
CA VAL A 225 34.88 -13.83 5.44
C VAL A 225 36.30 -14.28 5.15
N ASP A 226 37.24 -13.34 5.00
CA ASP A 226 38.64 -13.64 4.72
C ASP A 226 39.29 -14.44 5.87
N ALA A 227 38.95 -14.10 7.13
CA ALA A 227 39.38 -14.87 8.30
C ALA A 227 38.83 -16.32 8.33
N LYS A 228 37.75 -16.61 7.59
CA LYS A 228 37.13 -17.94 7.47
C LYS A 228 37.45 -18.64 6.15
N LYS A 229 38.19 -18.00 5.24
CA LYS A 229 38.48 -18.50 3.88
C LYS A 229 39.04 -19.91 3.87
N ASN A 230 40.06 -20.19 4.68
CA ASN A 230 40.71 -21.52 4.68
C ASN A 230 39.72 -22.62 5.06
N ARG A 231 38.92 -22.39 6.10
CA ARG A 231 37.87 -23.34 6.52
C ARG A 231 36.82 -23.56 5.43
N ILE A 232 36.39 -22.50 4.75
CA ILE A 232 35.42 -22.60 3.64
C ILE A 232 36.00 -23.47 2.52
N VAL A 233 37.27 -23.27 2.18
CA VAL A 233 37.96 -24.05 1.14
C VAL A 233 38.08 -25.51 1.55
N GLU A 234 38.45 -25.79 2.80
CA GLU A 234 38.53 -27.16 3.33
C GLU A 234 37.17 -27.85 3.31
N ASP A 235 36.12 -27.21 3.83
CA ASP A 235 34.76 -27.76 3.90
C ASP A 235 34.19 -28.01 2.49
N ALA A 236 34.42 -27.07 1.55
CA ALA A 236 33.98 -27.22 0.16
C ALA A 236 34.73 -28.33 -0.59
N ASN A 237 36.06 -28.44 -0.40
CA ASN A 237 36.84 -29.51 -1.00
C ASN A 237 36.47 -30.87 -0.42
N LYS A 238 36.17 -30.96 0.87
CA LYS A 238 35.72 -32.19 1.51
C LYS A 238 34.43 -32.72 0.86
N MET A 239 33.42 -31.85 0.66
CA MET A 239 32.20 -32.24 -0.05
C MET A 239 32.44 -32.52 -1.54
N TYR A 240 33.39 -31.84 -2.18
CA TYR A 240 33.72 -32.10 -3.58
C TYR A 240 34.37 -33.48 -3.78
N GLN A 241 35.20 -33.91 -2.83
CA GLN A 241 35.87 -35.21 -2.87
C GLN A 241 34.91 -36.40 -2.81
N ASP A 242 33.71 -36.24 -2.23
CA ASP A 242 32.66 -37.28 -2.23
C ASP A 242 32.23 -37.69 -3.65
N PHE A 243 32.33 -36.77 -4.62
CA PHE A 243 31.98 -37.00 -6.02
C PHE A 243 33.21 -37.08 -6.94
N HIS A 244 34.33 -36.47 -6.53
CA HIS A 244 35.57 -36.38 -7.31
C HIS A 244 36.80 -36.73 -6.45
N PRO A 245 37.02 -38.02 -6.14
CA PRO A 245 38.12 -38.43 -5.25
C PRO A 245 39.49 -37.93 -5.75
N GLY A 246 40.29 -37.38 -4.84
CA GLY A 246 41.63 -36.86 -5.13
C GLY A 246 41.67 -35.53 -5.89
N LYS A 247 40.51 -34.94 -6.23
CA LYS A 247 40.43 -33.62 -6.87
C LYS A 247 40.01 -32.54 -5.87
N THR A 248 40.30 -31.29 -6.23
CA THR A 248 39.88 -30.10 -5.50
C THR A 248 38.91 -29.29 -6.36
N LEU A 249 38.02 -28.56 -5.68
CA LEU A 249 37.09 -27.66 -6.34
C LEU A 249 37.88 -26.58 -7.11
N PRO A 250 37.48 -26.22 -8.34
CA PRO A 250 38.18 -25.19 -9.11
C PRO A 250 38.23 -23.85 -8.36
N GLY A 251 39.38 -23.16 -8.39
CA GLY A 251 39.58 -21.90 -7.65
C GLY A 251 38.55 -20.82 -7.99
N LYS A 252 38.15 -20.71 -9.27
CA LYS A 252 37.09 -19.79 -9.71
C LYS A 252 35.74 -20.03 -9.02
N VAL A 253 35.41 -21.29 -8.71
CA VAL A 253 34.17 -21.64 -8.01
C VAL A 253 34.25 -21.20 -6.54
N ILE A 254 35.40 -21.40 -5.91
CA ILE A 254 35.66 -20.93 -4.55
C ILE A 254 35.53 -19.41 -4.47
N GLU A 255 36.09 -18.66 -5.42
CA GLU A 255 35.95 -17.20 -5.51
C GLU A 255 34.48 -16.79 -5.60
N CYS A 256 33.70 -17.42 -6.49
CA CYS A 256 32.26 -17.18 -6.58
C CYS A 256 31.52 -17.44 -5.26
N ILE A 257 31.91 -18.48 -4.50
CA ILE A 257 31.32 -18.78 -3.18
C ILE A 257 31.64 -17.65 -2.19
N LEU A 258 32.91 -17.25 -2.11
CA LEU A 258 33.37 -16.20 -1.19
C LEU A 258 32.71 -14.85 -1.50
N ASP A 259 32.64 -14.48 -2.78
CA ASP A 259 31.99 -13.24 -3.22
C ASP A 259 30.50 -13.24 -2.88
N ASN A 260 29.81 -14.37 -3.10
CA ASN A 260 28.39 -14.48 -2.77
C ASN A 260 28.12 -14.30 -1.26
N ILE A 261 28.99 -14.86 -0.41
CA ILE A 261 28.89 -14.69 1.05
C ILE A 261 29.18 -13.24 1.43
N LYS A 262 30.24 -12.63 0.88
CA LYS A 262 30.61 -11.22 1.13
C LYS A 262 29.48 -10.27 0.75
N GLU A 263 28.91 -10.40 -0.44
CA GLU A 263 27.79 -9.57 -0.91
C GLU A 263 26.57 -9.68 0.01
N ARG A 264 26.21 -10.89 0.45
CA ARG A 264 25.09 -11.10 1.38
C ARG A 264 25.33 -10.40 2.71
N LEU A 265 26.50 -10.62 3.31
CA LEU A 265 26.85 -10.01 4.59
C LEU A 265 26.92 -8.48 4.48
N LYS A 266 27.51 -7.94 3.42
CA LYS A 266 27.52 -6.50 3.14
C LYS A 266 26.11 -5.93 3.06
N ARG A 267 25.22 -6.56 2.27
CA ARG A 267 23.85 -6.08 2.10
C ARG A 267 23.07 -6.02 3.41
N VAL A 268 23.33 -6.95 4.34
CA VAL A 268 22.70 -6.93 5.66
C VAL A 268 23.36 -5.93 6.58
N ALA A 269 24.70 -5.89 6.62
CA ALA A 269 25.45 -4.98 7.47
C ALA A 269 25.25 -3.50 7.09
N SER A 270 25.08 -3.20 5.81
CA SER A 270 24.89 -1.83 5.30
C SER A 270 23.42 -1.39 5.22
N GLY A 271 22.48 -2.24 5.64
CA GLY A 271 21.08 -2.14 5.22
C GLY A 271 20.07 -2.37 6.33
N LYS A 272 18.88 -2.83 5.93
CA LYS A 272 17.78 -3.21 6.82
C LYS A 272 17.66 -4.72 6.84
N VAL A 273 17.35 -5.31 7.99
CA VAL A 273 17.02 -6.74 8.13
C VAL A 273 15.60 -7.03 7.64
N ILE A 274 14.70 -6.06 7.81
CA ILE A 274 13.29 -6.17 7.40
C ILE A 274 13.10 -5.51 6.02
N PRO A 275 12.33 -6.11 5.10
CA PRO A 275 12.00 -5.49 3.82
C PRO A 275 11.20 -4.18 4.01
N ASP A 276 11.30 -3.28 3.04
CA ASP A 276 10.52 -2.03 3.01
C ASP A 276 9.03 -2.29 2.86
N LEU A 277 8.26 -1.32 3.34
CA LEU A 277 6.81 -1.33 3.29
C LEU A 277 6.31 -0.63 2.02
N ILE A 278 5.36 -1.26 1.33
CA ILE A 278 4.59 -0.64 0.25
C ILE A 278 3.21 -0.33 0.79
N THR A 279 2.79 0.92 0.64
CA THR A 279 1.46 1.39 1.03
C THR A 279 0.66 1.83 -0.19
N ASN A 280 -0.58 1.36 -0.32
CA ASN A 280 -1.48 1.71 -1.42
C ASN A 280 -2.86 2.11 -0.88
N ARG A 281 -3.43 3.21 -1.39
CA ARG A 281 -4.80 3.60 -1.05
C ARG A 281 -5.81 2.74 -1.81
N VAL A 282 -6.94 2.45 -1.18
CA VAL A 282 -8.06 1.75 -1.83
C VAL A 282 -9.03 2.78 -2.39
N GLY A 283 -9.41 2.60 -3.65
CA GLY A 283 -10.46 3.37 -4.32
C GLY A 283 -11.57 2.46 -4.84
N PHE A 284 -12.81 2.89 -4.66
CA PHE A 284 -13.99 2.23 -5.21
C PHE A 284 -14.49 3.01 -6.43
N HIS A 285 -14.76 2.32 -7.52
CA HIS A 285 -15.25 2.89 -8.77
C HIS A 285 -16.62 2.27 -9.10
N CYS A 286 -17.54 3.07 -9.65
CA CYS A 286 -18.75 2.55 -10.26
C CYS A 286 -18.37 1.79 -11.54
N ARG A 287 -19.04 0.67 -11.81
CA ARG A 287 -19.01 -0.01 -13.11
C ARG A 287 -20.13 0.51 -13.99
#